data_AF-A0A933ME32-F1
#
_entry.id   AF-A0A933ME32-F1
#
_cell.length_a   1.000
_cell.length_b   1.000
_cell.length_c   1.000
_cell.angle_alpha   90.00
_cell.angle_beta   90.00
_cell.angle_gamma   90.00
#
_symmetry.space_group_name_H-M   'P 1'
#
loop_
_entity.id
_entity.type
_entity.pdbx_description
1 polymer ?
#
loop_
_entity_poly.entity_id
_entity_poly.type
_entity_poly.pdbx_seq_one_letter_code
_entity_poly.pdbx_strand_id
1 'polypeptide(L)' 'MSPLRRCVVTRQEARRMLGIRLDSLHRLEGVSDIPHRPGRLGYTAKELRCLLKNLRSMLTRRAA' A
#
# COMPACT_ATOMS: atom_id res chain seq x y z
N MET A 1 -8.18 25.78 14.20
CA MET A 1 -8.29 24.34 13.85
C MET A 1 -8.31 24.22 12.34
N SER A 2 -7.27 23.66 11.70
CA SER A 2 -7.21 23.53 10.23
C SER A 2 -7.66 22.15 9.74
N PRO A 3 -8.29 22.08 8.56
CA PRO A 3 -9.36 21.14 8.23
C PRO A 3 -8.84 19.84 7.61
N LEU A 4 -9.62 18.76 7.76
CA LEU A 4 -9.62 17.57 6.90
C LEU A 4 -8.23 17.13 6.40
N ARG A 5 -7.34 16.74 7.33
CA ARG A 5 -6.18 15.91 6.98
C ARG A 5 -6.72 14.68 6.27
N ARG A 6 -6.63 14.62 4.94
CA ARG A 6 -6.67 13.34 4.23
C ARG A 6 -5.60 12.49 4.94
N CYS A 7 -6.02 11.46 5.68
CA CYS A 7 -5.08 10.54 6.33
C CYS A 7 -4.36 9.78 5.22
N VAL A 8 -3.29 10.38 4.72
CA VAL A 8 -2.41 9.82 3.71
C VAL A 8 -1.38 9.01 4.46
N VAL A 9 -1.40 7.69 4.27
CA VAL A 9 -0.44 6.77 4.87
C VAL A 9 0.81 6.79 4.01
N THR A 10 1.94 7.22 4.55
CA THR A 10 3.22 7.26 3.82
C THR A 10 3.65 5.85 3.40
N ARG A 11 4.59 5.76 2.45
CA ARG A 11 5.18 4.46 2.04
C ARG A 11 5.84 3.73 3.20
N GLN A 12 6.45 4.48 4.11
CA GLN A 12 7.10 3.95 5.30
C GLN A 12 6.08 3.42 6.32
N GLU A 13 4.94 4.06 6.48
CA GLU A 13 3.87 3.56 7.35
C GLU A 13 3.19 2.34 6.74
N ALA A 14 2.88 2.37 5.43
CA ALA A 14 2.24 1.24 4.76
C ALA A 14 3.08 -0.04 4.83
N ARG A 15 4.41 0.04 4.62
CA ARG A 15 5.27 -1.15 4.76
C ARG A 15 5.25 -1.70 6.19
N ARG A 16 5.20 -0.82 7.20
CA ARG A 16 5.16 -1.21 8.61
C ARG A 16 3.82 -1.87 8.94
N MET A 17 2.71 -1.28 8.46
CA MET A 17 1.37 -1.84 8.63
C MET A 17 1.20 -3.19 7.95
N LEU A 18 1.78 -3.36 6.76
CA LEU A 18 1.71 -4.59 5.99
C LEU A 18 2.75 -5.63 6.44
N GLY A 19 3.72 -5.25 7.28
CA GLY A 19 4.79 -6.15 7.72
C GLY A 19 5.69 -6.64 6.58
N ILE A 20 5.86 -5.85 5.51
CA ILE A 20 6.63 -6.25 4.32
C ILE A 20 7.82 -5.33 4.06
N ARG A 21 8.78 -5.81 3.26
CA ARG A 21 9.92 -5.01 2.79
C ARG A 21 9.48 -3.99 1.74
N LEU A 22 10.27 -2.92 1.57
CA LEU A 22 10.02 -1.90 0.54
C LEU A 22 9.96 -2.49 -0.87
N ASP A 23 10.82 -3.44 -1.20
CA ASP A 23 10.81 -4.11 -2.51
C ASP A 23 9.52 -4.91 -2.74
N SER A 24 9.04 -5.57 -1.68
CA SER A 24 7.76 -6.31 -1.72
C SER A 24 6.58 -5.36 -1.84
N LEU A 25 6.63 -4.20 -1.16
CA LEU A 25 5.64 -3.14 -1.31
C LEU A 25 5.64 -2.61 -2.75
N HIS A 26 6.81 -2.41 -3.36
CA HIS A 26 6.92 -1.95 -4.74
C HIS A 26 6.31 -2.94 -5.75
N ARG A 27 6.59 -4.24 -5.59
CA ARG A 27 5.93 -5.27 -6.40
C ARG A 27 4.42 -5.30 -6.19
N LEU A 28 3.97 -5.15 -4.93
CA LEU A 28 2.56 -5.12 -4.58
C LEU A 28 1.85 -3.90 -5.18
N GLU A 29 2.49 -2.72 -5.20
CA GLU A 29 2.00 -1.53 -5.89
C GLU A 29 1.75 -1.81 -7.38
N GLY A 30 2.69 -2.50 -8.05
CA GLY A 30 2.54 -2.91 -9.45
C GLY A 30 1.37 -3.87 -9.68
N VAL A 31 1.19 -4.87 -8.82
CA VAL A 31 0.06 -5.82 -8.90
C VAL A 31 -1.27 -5.13 -8.60
N SER A 32 -1.26 -4.08 -7.79
CA SER A 32 -2.44 -3.30 -7.41
C SER A 32 -2.79 -2.16 -8.37
N ASP A 33 -2.07 -2.01 -9.49
CA ASP A 33 -2.22 -0.89 -10.43
C ASP A 33 -2.16 0.48 -9.73
N ILE A 34 -1.32 0.57 -8.69
CA ILE A 34 -1.15 1.78 -7.89
C ILE A 34 0.03 2.55 -8.48
N PRO A 35 -0.19 3.73 -9.11
CA PRO A 35 0.85 4.42 -9.84
C PRO A 35 1.95 4.91 -8.90
N HIS A 36 3.19 4.50 -9.19
CA HIS A 36 4.37 5.01 -8.53
C HIS A 36 4.77 6.34 -9.20
N ARG A 37 4.59 7.47 -8.49
CA ARG A 37 5.03 8.78 -8.97
C ARG A 37 6.02 9.42 -7.98
N PRO A 38 7.16 9.95 -8.44
CA PRO A 38 8.02 10.77 -7.60
C PRO A 38 7.22 11.99 -7.13
N GLY A 39 7.24 12.27 -5.82
CA GLY A 39 6.42 13.33 -5.19
C GLY A 39 5.08 12.87 -4.61
N ARG A 40 4.73 11.58 -4.74
CA ARG A 40 3.54 11.04 -4.07
C ARG A 40 3.75 10.92 -2.56
N LEU A 41 2.92 11.62 -1.79
CA LEU A 41 3.02 11.72 -0.33
C LEU A 41 2.60 10.43 0.41
N GLY A 42 1.82 9.55 -0.23
CA GLY A 42 1.45 8.25 0.33
C GLY A 42 0.19 7.65 -0.31
N TYR A 43 -0.48 6.77 0.43
CA TYR A 43 -1.66 6.04 0.02
C TYR A 43 -2.91 6.58 0.69
N THR A 44 -3.99 6.62 -0.07
CA THR A 44 -5.33 6.78 0.45
C THR A 44 -5.82 5.49 1.12
N ALA A 45 -6.85 5.59 1.96
CA ALA A 45 -7.47 4.41 2.56
C ALA A 45 -7.98 3.39 1.52
N LYS A 46 -8.42 3.86 0.34
CA LYS A 46 -8.87 2.98 -0.76
C LYS A 46 -7.70 2.15 -1.32
N GLU A 47 -6.57 2.79 -1.54
CA GLU A 47 -5.37 2.15 -2.07
C GLU A 47 -4.76 1.19 -1.06
N LEU A 48 -4.73 1.55 0.22
CA LEU A 48 -4.28 0.66 1.28
C LEU A 48 -5.17 -0.60 1.37
N ARG A 49 -6.49 -0.45 1.23
CA ARG A 49 -7.40 -1.60 1.13
C ARG A 49 -7.13 -2.46 -0.11
N CYS A 50 -6.77 -1.86 -1.24
CA CYS A 50 -6.40 -2.59 -2.45
C CYS A 50 -5.11 -3.41 -2.23
N LEU A 51 -4.07 -2.79 -1.65
CA LEU A 51 -2.81 -3.45 -1.30
C LEU A 51 -3.06 -4.64 -0.36
N LEU A 52 -3.89 -4.48 0.67
CA LEU A 52 -4.26 -5.56 1.60
C LEU A 52 -4.95 -6.73 0.89
N LYS A 53 -5.91 -6.45 0.01
CA LYS A 53 -6.62 -7.48 -0.76
C LYS A 53 -5.67 -8.27 -1.66
N ASN A 54 -4.76 -7.59 -2.36
CA ASN A 54 -3.81 -8.24 -3.25
C ASN A 54 -2.74 -9.01 -2.49
N LEU A 55 -2.25 -8.47 -1.37
CA LEU A 55 -1.31 -9.17 -0.49
C LEU A 55 -1.92 -10.48 -0.01
N ARG A 56 -3.17 -10.44 0.47
CA ARG A 56 -3.91 -11.64 0.88
C ARG A 56 -4.05 -12.63 -0.28
N SER A 57 -4.45 -12.17 -1.47
CA SER A 57 -4.57 -13.01 -2.67
C SER A 57 -3.25 -13.70 -3.07
N MET A 58 -2.11 -13.04 -2.87
CA MET A 58 -0.79 -13.61 -3.14
C MET A 58 -0.37 -14.64 -2.08
N LEU A 59 -0.68 -14.39 -0.80
CA LEU A 59 -0.38 -15.33 0.28
C LEU A 59 -1.26 -16.58 0.18
N THR A 60 -2.55 -16.45 -0.11
CA THR A 60 -3.45 -17.60 -0.27
C THR A 60 -3.10 -18.46 -1.48
N ARG A 61 -2.62 -17.85 -2.58
CA ARG A 61 -2.16 -18.59 -3.76
C ARG A 61 -0.82 -19.30 -3.59
N ARG A 62 -0.03 -18.93 -2.58
CA ARG A 62 1.24 -19.59 -2.25
C ARG A 62 1.10 -20.73 -1.25
N ALA A 63 -0.03 -20.78 -0.53
CA ALA A 63 -0.31 -21.78 0.48
C ALA A 63 -1.21 -22.92 -0.05
N ALA A 64 -1.70 -22.82 -1.29
CA ALA A 64 -2.38 -23.87 -2.04
C ALA A 64 -1.40 -24.47 -3.05
#